data_AF-A0A9P7V177-F1
#
_entry.id   AF-A0A9P7V177-F1
#
_cell.length_a   1.000
_cell.length_b   1.000
_cell.length_c   1.000
_cell.angle_alpha   90.00
_cell.angle_beta   90.00
_cell.angle_gamma   90.00
#
_symmetry.space_group_name_H-M   'P 1'
#
loop_
_entity.id
_entity.type
_entity.pdbx_description
1 polymer ?
#
loop_
_entity_poly.entity_id
_entity_poly.type
_entity_poly.pdbx_seq_one_letter_code
_entity_poly.pdbx_strand_id
1 'polypeptide(L)'
;MGLAYLIFALLLLSATGGHAVIPIKDVEKHAARPFVENRYIVELETISIDGFQPKTAHKRFYDSLESREVTFDVSKEFDSPGIFIGVSLTLKDPDVQ
;
A
#
# COMPACT_ATOMS: atom_id res chain seq x y z
N MET A 1 -64.82 2.86 2.34
CA MET A 1 -64.21 3.60 1.22
C MET A 1 -62.92 4.35 1.58
N GLY A 2 -62.70 4.81 2.83
CA GLY A 2 -61.50 5.61 3.17
C GLY A 2 -60.18 4.83 3.36
N LEU A 3 -60.24 3.60 3.88
CA LEU A 3 -59.03 2.82 4.20
C LEU A 3 -58.24 2.38 2.95
N ALA A 4 -58.93 1.99 1.88
CA ALA A 4 -58.30 1.61 0.61
C ALA A 4 -57.61 2.80 -0.07
N TYR A 5 -58.19 3.99 0.04
CA TYR A 5 -57.62 5.22 -0.50
C TYR A 5 -56.34 5.64 0.26
N LEU A 6 -56.33 5.42 1.58
CA LEU A 6 -55.19 5.71 2.44
C LEU A 6 -54.01 4.78 2.14
N ILE A 7 -54.28 3.49 1.91
CA ILE A 7 -53.25 2.50 1.52
C ILE A 7 -52.70 2.82 0.12
N PHE A 8 -53.58 3.20 -0.81
CA PHE A 8 -53.17 3.58 -2.16
C PHE A 8 -52.31 4.85 -2.18
N ALA A 9 -52.66 5.85 -1.37
CA ALA A 9 -51.86 7.07 -1.21
C ALA A 9 -50.50 6.79 -0.56
N LEU A 10 -50.43 5.86 0.40
CA LEU A 10 -49.17 5.49 1.06
C LEU A 10 -48.21 4.75 0.11
N LEU A 11 -48.74 3.93 -0.80
CA LEU A 11 -47.97 3.21 -1.84
C LEU A 11 -47.41 4.13 -2.93
N LEU A 12 -48.09 5.24 -3.24
CA LEU A 12 -47.60 6.21 -4.23
C LEU A 12 -46.44 7.07 -3.68
N LEU A 13 -46.33 7.21 -2.36
CA LEU A 13 -45.33 8.10 -1.74
C LEU A 13 -43.93 7.47 -1.66
N SER A 14 -43.81 6.14 -1.71
CA SER A 14 -42.54 5.41 -1.61
C SER A 14 -41.75 5.31 -2.93
N ALA A 15 -42.24 5.89 -4.02
CA ALA A 15 -41.62 5.79 -5.35
C ALA A 15 -40.58 6.88 -5.68
N THR A 16 -40.30 7.82 -4.76
CA THR A 16 -39.37 8.94 -5.02
C THR A 16 -38.00 8.76 -4.35
N GLY A 17 -37.42 7.57 -4.50
CA GLY A 17 -36.01 7.33 -4.17
C GLY A 17 -35.09 7.86 -5.27
N GLY A 18 -34.86 9.18 -5.34
CA GLY A 18 -33.89 9.77 -6.26
C GLY A 18 -32.47 9.32 -5.89
N HIS A 19 -31.86 8.46 -6.70
CA HIS A 19 -30.45 8.12 -6.57
C HIS A 19 -29.62 9.33 -7.01
N ALA A 20 -29.04 10.05 -6.04
CA ALA A 20 -28.06 11.08 -6.34
C ALA A 20 -26.79 10.40 -6.89
N VAL A 21 -26.67 10.37 -8.22
CA VAL A 21 -25.43 9.98 -8.89
C VAL A 21 -24.47 11.15 -8.76
N ILE A 22 -23.57 11.09 -7.78
CA ILE A 22 -22.47 12.04 -7.68
C ILE A 22 -21.44 11.60 -8.73
N PRO A 23 -21.22 12.37 -9.82
CA PRO A 23 -20.18 12.02 -10.77
C PRO A 23 -18.82 12.11 -10.07
N ILE A 24 -18.03 11.02 -10.13
CA ILE A 24 -16.70 10.92 -9.52
C ILE A 24 -15.73 12.03 -10.00
N LYS A 25 -16.10 12.77 -11.06
CA LYS A 25 -15.37 13.94 -11.58
C LYS A 25 -15.34 15.13 -10.61
N ASP A 26 -16.30 15.23 -9.68
CA ASP A 26 -16.40 16.34 -8.71
C ASP A 26 -15.69 16.03 -7.39
N VAL A 27 -15.11 14.83 -7.25
CA VAL A 27 -14.14 14.56 -6.19
C VAL A 27 -12.83 15.18 -6.62
N GLU A 28 -12.54 16.39 -6.13
CA GLU A 28 -11.18 16.93 -6.19
C GLU A 28 -10.23 15.86 -5.63
N LYS A 29 -9.40 15.30 -6.50
CA LYS A 29 -8.35 14.37 -6.11
C LYS A 29 -7.24 15.15 -5.42
N HIS A 30 -7.48 15.63 -4.22
CA HIS A 30 -6.43 15.99 -3.27
C HIS A 30 -5.79 14.69 -2.75
N ALA A 31 -5.14 13.96 -3.65
CA ALA A 31 -4.25 12.86 -3.32
C ALA A 31 -2.83 13.30 -3.65
N ALA A 32 -2.39 14.38 -3.02
CA ALA A 32 -0.97 14.57 -2.80
C ALA A 32 -0.53 13.45 -1.84
N ARG A 33 -0.28 12.26 -2.37
CA ARG A 33 0.35 11.21 -1.57
C ARG A 33 1.69 11.81 -1.14
N PRO A 34 2.03 11.79 0.16
CA PRO A 34 3.34 12.24 0.60
C PRO A 34 4.38 11.37 -0.12
N PHE A 35 5.00 11.94 -1.15
CA PHE A 35 6.08 11.33 -1.89
C PHE A 35 7.38 11.70 -1.19
N VAL A 36 8.14 10.69 -0.82
CA VAL A 36 9.47 10.87 -0.26
C VAL A 36 10.43 10.29 -1.28
N GLU A 37 11.26 11.14 -1.86
CA GLU A 37 12.27 10.74 -2.84
C GLU A 37 13.21 9.68 -2.24
N ASN A 38 13.69 8.79 -3.11
CA ASN A 38 14.70 7.77 -2.81
C ASN A 38 14.34 6.81 -1.68
N ARG A 39 13.05 6.73 -1.29
CA ARG A 39 12.55 5.78 -0.30
C ARG A 39 11.95 4.56 -0.97
N TYR A 40 12.42 3.38 -0.56
CA TYR A 40 12.02 2.10 -1.12
C TYR A 40 11.53 1.16 -0.03
N ILE A 41 10.57 0.31 -0.37
CA ILE A 41 10.24 -0.90 0.38
C ILE A 41 10.68 -2.05 -0.50
N VAL A 42 11.61 -2.85 0.00
CA VAL A 42 12.19 -3.99 -0.70
C VAL A 42 11.70 -5.26 -0.04
N GLU A 43 11.10 -6.14 -0.82
CA GLU A 43 10.76 -7.50 -0.42
C GLU A 43 11.96 -8.41 -0.60
N LEU A 44 12.21 -9.28 0.38
CA LEU A 44 13.37 -10.17 0.42
C LEU A 44 12.90 -11.62 0.51
N GLU A 45 13.48 -12.45 -0.35
CA GLU A 45 13.24 -13.90 -0.33
C GLU A 45 14.30 -14.61 0.51
N THR A 46 13.83 -15.47 1.42
CA THR A 46 14.72 -16.31 2.22
C THR A 46 15.06 -17.58 1.45
N ILE A 47 16.23 -17.59 0.81
CA ILE A 47 16.76 -18.80 0.16
C ILE A 47 17.56 -19.59 1.20
N SER A 48 16.96 -20.69 1.69
CA SER A 48 17.63 -21.72 2.47
C SER A 48 18.47 -22.60 1.54
N ILE A 49 19.79 -22.52 1.70
CA ILE A 49 20.74 -23.39 0.99
C ILE A 49 21.27 -24.39 2.03
N ASP A 50 21.09 -25.69 1.80
CA ASP A 50 21.55 -26.72 2.74
C ASP A 50 23.06 -26.62 3.00
N GLY A 51 23.45 -26.66 4.28
CA GLY A 51 24.85 -26.72 4.71
C GLY A 51 25.55 -25.37 4.95
N PHE A 52 24.91 -24.23 4.73
CA PHE A 52 25.48 -22.90 5.01
C PHE A 52 24.69 -22.22 6.14
N GLN A 53 25.36 -21.66 7.15
CA GLN A 53 24.66 -20.84 8.14
C GLN A 53 24.01 -19.67 7.41
N PRO A 54 22.67 -19.52 7.46
CA PRO A 54 22.00 -18.50 6.69
C PRO A 54 22.34 -17.14 7.31
N LYS A 55 23.21 -16.36 6.65
CA LYS A 55 23.11 -14.90 6.77
C LYS A 55 21.65 -14.54 6.53
N THR A 56 21.04 -13.76 7.43
CA THR A 56 19.65 -13.30 7.27
C THR A 56 19.49 -12.62 5.91
N ALA A 57 18.30 -12.73 5.30
CA ALA A 57 18.06 -12.17 3.97
C ALA A 57 18.41 -10.67 3.92
N HIS A 58 18.12 -9.93 5.00
CA HIS A 58 18.52 -8.53 5.20
C HIS A 58 20.03 -8.34 5.11
N LYS A 59 20.81 -9.17 5.80
CA LYS A 59 22.27 -9.05 5.76
C LYS A 59 22.83 -9.28 4.36
N ARG A 60 22.32 -10.27 3.62
CA ARG A 60 22.75 -10.50 2.22
C ARG A 60 22.45 -9.29 1.35
N PHE A 61 21.28 -8.69 1.55
CA PHE A 61 20.88 -7.50 0.84
C PHE A 61 21.77 -6.29 1.17
N TYR A 62 22.07 -6.04 2.45
CA TYR A 62 22.98 -4.95 2.84
C TYR A 62 24.40 -5.17 2.35
N ASP A 63 24.95 -6.39 2.50
CA ASP A 63 26.27 -6.73 1.97
C ASP A 63 26.35 -6.45 0.45
N SER A 64 25.26 -6.71 -0.30
CA SER A 64 25.18 -6.39 -1.73
C SER A 64 25.18 -4.89 -2.03
N LEU A 65 24.52 -4.07 -1.20
CA LEU A 65 24.51 -2.61 -1.37
C LEU A 65 25.87 -2.01 -1.00
N GLU A 66 26.44 -2.44 0.13
CA GLU A 66 27.76 -2.00 0.61
C GLU A 66 28.87 -2.37 -0.38
N SER A 67 28.82 -3.56 -1.00
CA SER A 67 29.80 -3.97 -2.02
C SER A 67 29.83 -3.08 -3.27
N ARG A 68 28.79 -2.26 -3.46
CA ARG A 68 28.63 -1.31 -4.56
C ARG A 68 28.79 0.14 -4.10
N GLU A 69 29.26 0.34 -2.87
CA GLU A 69 29.43 1.65 -2.25
C GLU A 69 28.13 2.48 -2.23
N VAL A 70 26.97 1.79 -2.26
CA VAL A 70 25.67 2.45 -2.17
C VAL A 70 25.46 2.86 -0.72
N THR A 71 25.30 4.17 -0.49
CA THR A 71 24.99 4.70 0.83
C THR A 71 23.48 4.68 1.05
N PHE A 72 23.01 4.12 2.17
CA PHE A 72 21.59 4.00 2.48
C PHE A 72 21.30 4.19 3.98
N ASP A 73 20.04 4.48 4.29
CA ASP A 73 19.48 4.57 5.65
C ASP A 73 18.35 3.57 5.81
N VAL A 74 18.47 2.63 6.74
CA VAL A 74 17.40 1.67 7.02
C VAL A 74 16.40 2.30 7.97
N SER A 75 15.17 2.50 7.48
CA SER A 75 14.08 3.02 8.32
C SER A 75 13.38 1.92 9.11
N LYS A 76 13.25 0.71 8.54
CA LYS A 76 12.60 -0.43 9.21
C LYS A 76 12.93 -1.75 8.53
N GLU A 77 13.23 -2.76 9.32
CA GLU A 77 13.25 -4.15 8.89
C GLU A 77 11.90 -4.82 9.18
N PHE A 78 11.49 -5.66 8.25
CA PHE A 78 10.31 -6.51 8.36
C PHE A 78 10.78 -7.95 8.35
N ASP A 79 10.42 -8.68 9.40
CA ASP A 79 10.70 -10.10 9.56
C ASP A 79 9.43 -10.80 10.05
N SER A 80 8.48 -10.96 9.15
CA SER A 80 7.23 -11.69 9.40
C SER A 80 7.13 -12.84 8.41
N PRO A 81 7.74 -14.00 8.71
CA PRO A 81 7.72 -15.16 7.84
C PRO A 81 6.31 -15.55 7.42
N GLY A 82 6.12 -15.81 6.13
CA GLY A 82 4.80 -16.13 5.55
C GLY A 82 3.87 -14.93 5.31
N ILE A 83 4.26 -13.72 5.73
CA ILE A 83 3.53 -12.48 5.45
C ILE A 83 4.38 -11.53 4.61
N PHE A 84 5.54 -11.13 5.13
CA PHE A 84 6.44 -10.21 4.48
C PHE A 84 7.81 -10.23 5.18
N ILE A 85 8.86 -10.47 4.41
CA ILE A 85 10.25 -10.28 4.84
C ILE A 85 10.81 -9.20 3.92
N GLY A 86 11.37 -8.14 4.48
CA GLY A 86 11.76 -6.99 3.70
C GLY A 86 12.38 -5.86 4.50
N VAL A 87 12.67 -4.75 3.83
CA VAL A 87 13.23 -3.55 4.45
C VAL A 87 12.66 -2.30 3.81
N SER A 88 12.35 -1.29 4.61
CA SER A 88 12.18 0.08 4.10
C SER A 88 13.46 0.88 4.33
N LEU A 89 13.98 1.49 3.27
CA LEU A 89 15.21 2.27 3.32
C LEU A 89 15.14 3.51 2.46
N THR A 90 16.07 4.43 2.69
CA THR A 90 16.30 5.61 1.86
C THR A 90 17.71 5.55 1.28
N LEU A 91 17.87 5.69 -0.04
CA LEU A 91 19.20 5.79 -0.67
C LEU A 91 19.72 7.23 -0.50
N LYS A 92 20.99 7.39 -0.12
CA LYS A 92 21.61 8.70 0.15
C LYS A 92 22.33 9.34 -1.03
N ASP A 93 22.32 8.72 -2.21
CA ASP A 93 22.88 9.31 -3.44
C ASP A 93 22.21 8.75 -4.71
N PRO A 94 21.56 9.59 -5.53
CA PRO A 94 21.08 9.20 -6.87
C PRO A 94 22.04 9.61 -8.01
N ASP A 95 23.14 10.33 -7.73
CA ASP A 95 23.93 11.06 -8.75
C ASP A 95 25.15 10.32 -9.33
N VAL A 96 25.24 8.99 -9.19
CA VAL A 96 26.26 8.21 -9.93
C VAL A 96 25.64 7.62 -11.20
N GLN A 97 25.69 8.40 -12.29
CA GLN A 97 25.57 7.93 -13.67
C GLN A 97 26.89 8.10 -14.40
#